data_AF-A0A086MMQ1-F1
#
_entry.id   AF-A0A086MMQ1-F1
#
_cell.length_a   1.000
_cell.length_b   1.000
_cell.length_c   1.000
_cell.angle_alpha   90.00
_cell.angle_beta   90.00
_cell.angle_gamma   90.00
#
_symmetry.space_group_name_H-M   'P 1'
#
loop_
_entity.id
_entity.type
_entity.pdbx_description
1 polymer ?
#
loop_
_entity_poly.entity_id
_entity_poly.type
_entity_poly.pdbx_seq_one_letter_code
_entity_poly.pdbx_strand_id
1 'polypeptide(L)'
;MGMRTRVLSSVALAAMVLSACNSTRSAPPVAAPATPAPMASLGPQIDGPVLGPDGRCTGTPAGTATAIEPGITECDLVRLKGKPATDVLVGESGKGQREVQVLYSEPGGRELYFFVNNSLDRVVKP
;
A
#
# COMPACT_ATOMS: atom_id res chain seq x y z
N MET A 1 -50.59 -18.31 9.88
CA MET A 1 -49.88 -19.58 10.17
C MET A 1 -48.51 -19.23 10.73
N GLY A 2 -48.03 -19.62 11.91
CA GLY A 2 -48.32 -20.78 12.73
C GLY A 2 -47.00 -21.49 13.07
N MET A 3 -46.12 -20.81 13.81
CA MET A 3 -44.78 -21.25 14.24
C MET A 3 -44.92 -22.36 15.29
N ARG A 4 -44.50 -23.59 14.96
CA ARG A 4 -44.59 -24.75 15.87
C ARG A 4 -43.49 -25.79 15.59
N THR A 5 -42.43 -25.80 16.39
CA THR A 5 -41.93 -27.07 16.96
C THR A 5 -41.10 -26.78 18.22
N ARG A 6 -41.70 -27.01 19.39
CA ARG A 6 -41.03 -27.27 20.66
C ARG A 6 -40.83 -28.79 20.79
N VAL A 7 -40.02 -29.19 21.78
CA VAL A 7 -39.87 -30.50 22.47
C VAL A 7 -38.39 -30.94 22.38
N LEU A 8 -37.47 -30.56 23.28
CA LEU A 8 -37.27 -30.92 24.70
C LEU A 8 -37.15 -32.43 24.99
N SER A 9 -36.03 -32.78 25.67
CA SER A 9 -35.82 -33.95 26.53
C SER A 9 -35.57 -35.29 25.80
N SER A 10 -34.68 -36.20 26.23
CA SER A 10 -34.08 -36.45 27.55
C SER A 10 -33.07 -37.62 27.47
N VAL A 11 -31.99 -37.56 28.26
CA VAL A 11 -31.43 -38.66 29.12
C VAL A 11 -30.91 -39.92 28.37
N ALA A 12 -29.65 -40.34 28.47
CA ALA A 12 -29.15 -41.02 29.65
C ALA A 12 -27.62 -41.23 29.65
N LEU A 13 -27.10 -41.12 30.87
CA LEU A 13 -25.79 -41.46 31.38
C LEU A 13 -25.46 -42.96 31.18
N ALA A 14 -24.23 -43.29 30.77
CA ALA A 14 -23.64 -44.61 31.00
C ALA A 14 -22.15 -44.47 31.26
N ALA A 15 -21.75 -44.93 32.44
CA ALA A 15 -20.45 -44.78 33.03
C ALA A 15 -19.51 -45.95 32.67
N MET A 16 -18.24 -45.72 33.00
CA MET A 16 -17.26 -46.69 33.51
C MET A 16 -16.22 -47.31 32.56
N VAL A 17 -14.98 -46.88 32.86
CA VAL A 17 -13.76 -47.68 33.05
C VAL A 17 -12.98 -48.08 31.79
N LEU A 18 -11.75 -47.58 31.68
CA LEU A 18 -10.55 -48.42 31.74
C LEU A 18 -9.30 -47.55 31.96
N SER A 19 -8.60 -47.85 33.05
CA SER A 19 -7.25 -47.42 33.40
C SER A 19 -6.25 -48.31 32.66
N ALA A 20 -5.26 -47.74 31.94
CA ALA A 20 -3.92 -48.34 31.75
C ALA A 20 -2.93 -47.39 31.02
N CYS A 21 -1.83 -47.10 31.72
CA CYS A 21 -0.44 -47.10 31.23
C CYS A 21 0.07 -46.05 30.21
N ASN A 22 0.48 -44.92 30.80
CA ASN A 22 1.84 -44.34 30.79
C ASN A 22 2.88 -44.75 29.72
N SER A 23 3.63 -43.73 29.28
CA SER A 23 4.94 -43.72 28.61
C SER A 23 4.96 -43.58 27.08
N THR A 24 4.71 -42.36 26.60
CA THR A 24 5.38 -41.89 25.36
C THR A 24 6.26 -40.70 25.70
N ARG A 25 7.57 -40.96 25.61
CA ARG A 25 8.68 -40.02 25.73
C ARG A 25 8.47 -38.84 24.77
N SER A 26 8.36 -37.62 25.28
CA SER A 26 8.47 -36.42 24.44
C SER A 26 9.88 -36.35 23.87
N ALA A 27 10.02 -36.68 22.58
CA ALA A 27 11.16 -36.22 21.80
C ALA A 27 10.99 -34.71 21.57
N PRO A 28 12.04 -33.89 21.72
CA PRO A 28 11.96 -32.49 21.34
C PRO A 28 11.63 -32.41 19.84
N PRO A 29 10.74 -31.50 19.41
CA PRO A 29 10.49 -31.30 17.99
C PRO A 29 11.81 -30.90 17.33
N VAL A 30 12.24 -31.68 16.35
CA VAL A 30 13.32 -31.28 15.44
C VAL A 30 12.83 -30.01 14.76
N ALA A 31 13.57 -28.91 14.93
CA ALA A 31 13.27 -27.65 14.28
C ALA A 31 13.16 -27.90 12.77
N ALA A 32 11.97 -27.64 12.21
CA ALA A 32 11.81 -27.62 10.77
C ALA A 32 12.77 -26.56 10.20
N PRO A 33 13.45 -26.82 9.06
CA PRO A 33 14.22 -25.78 8.40
C PRO A 33 13.27 -24.62 8.10
N ALA A 34 13.64 -23.42 8.54
CA ALA A 34 12.88 -22.22 8.26
C ALA A 34 12.68 -22.10 6.75
N THR A 35 11.44 -22.16 6.30
CA THR A 35 11.08 -21.76 4.94
C THR A 35 11.61 -20.34 4.74
N PRO A 36 12.40 -20.06 3.69
CA PRO A 36 12.81 -18.70 3.38
C PRO A 36 11.54 -17.84 3.29
N ALA A 37 11.52 -16.73 4.03
CA ALA A 37 10.43 -15.77 3.90
C ALA A 37 10.31 -15.38 2.41
N PRO A 38 9.10 -15.26 1.86
CA PRO A 38 8.94 -14.78 0.50
C PRO A 38 9.61 -13.41 0.44
N MET A 39 10.60 -13.27 -0.46
CA MET A 39 11.21 -11.99 -0.74
C MET A 39 10.08 -11.05 -1.16
N ALA A 40 9.80 -10.03 -0.33
CA ALA A 40 8.89 -8.97 -0.74
C ALA A 40 9.43 -8.43 -2.07
N SER A 41 8.59 -8.44 -3.10
CA SER A 41 8.93 -7.79 -4.36
C SER A 41 9.32 -6.36 -4.01
N LEU A 42 10.60 -6.02 -4.22
CA LEU A 42 11.04 -4.64 -4.19
C LEU A 42 10.32 -4.00 -5.38
N GLY A 43 9.17 -3.36 -5.12
CA GLY A 43 8.55 -2.49 -6.10
C GLY A 43 9.57 -1.47 -6.63
N PRO A 44 9.23 -0.72 -7.69
CA PRO A 44 10.12 0.28 -8.26
C PRO A 44 10.83 1.06 -7.15
N GLN A 45 12.16 1.04 -7.15
CA GLN A 45 12.92 1.83 -6.18
C GLN A 45 12.73 3.30 -6.57
N ILE A 46 11.95 4.01 -5.77
CA ILE A 46 11.69 5.43 -5.97
C ILE A 46 12.57 6.21 -5.02
N ASP A 47 13.43 7.04 -5.60
CA ASP A 47 14.33 7.89 -4.83
C ASP A 47 13.60 9.11 -4.30
N GLY A 48 13.81 9.40 -3.01
CA GLY A 48 13.35 10.63 -2.36
C GLY A 48 11.86 10.64 -1.97
N PRO A 49 11.39 11.79 -1.42
CA PRO A 49 9.99 11.96 -1.03
C PRO A 49 9.08 11.99 -2.26
N VAL A 50 7.87 11.47 -2.09
CA VAL A 50 6.86 11.34 -3.14
C VAL A 50 5.60 12.10 -2.77
N LEU A 51 4.82 12.47 -3.78
CA LEU A 51 3.53 13.12 -3.61
C LEU A 51 2.42 12.09 -3.42
N GLY A 52 1.71 12.16 -2.30
CA GLY A 52 0.53 11.35 -2.04
C GLY A 52 -0.69 11.81 -2.83
N PRO A 53 -1.73 10.97 -2.97
CA PRO A 53 -3.00 11.35 -3.60
C PRO A 53 -3.76 12.44 -2.82
N ASP A 54 -3.37 12.70 -1.57
CA ASP A 54 -3.87 13.79 -0.74
C ASP A 54 -3.14 15.13 -1.01
N GLY A 55 -2.24 15.17 -1.99
CA GLY A 55 -1.47 16.36 -2.34
C GLY A 55 -0.35 16.69 -1.34
N ARG A 56 -0.01 15.78 -0.43
CA ARG A 56 1.07 15.98 0.55
C ARG A 56 2.32 15.18 0.20
N CYS A 57 3.46 15.78 0.49
CA CYS A 57 4.75 15.11 0.36
C CYS A 57 5.01 14.19 1.55
N THR A 58 5.52 12.99 1.28
CA THR A 58 5.91 12.01 2.32
C THR A 58 7.13 12.44 3.13
N GLY A 59 7.87 13.45 2.65
CA GLY A 59 9.02 14.02 3.32
C GLY A 59 9.45 15.35 2.70
N THR A 60 10.56 15.89 3.19
CA THR A 60 11.10 17.17 2.72
C THR A 60 11.80 17.00 1.37
N PRO A 61 11.40 17.72 0.30
CA PRO A 61 12.09 17.68 -0.99
C PRO A 61 13.56 18.11 -0.84
N ALA A 62 14.44 17.55 -1.67
CA ALA A 62 15.86 17.91 -1.71
C ALA A 62 16.06 19.39 -2.04
N GLY A 63 15.13 19.99 -2.79
CA GLY A 63 15.09 21.43 -3.01
C GLY A 63 16.11 21.94 -4.03
N THR A 64 16.72 21.06 -4.81
CA THR A 64 17.79 21.40 -5.75
C THR A 64 17.26 22.07 -7.03
N ALA A 65 16.00 21.83 -7.40
CA ALA A 65 15.40 22.41 -8.60
C ALA A 65 15.09 23.91 -8.42
N THR A 66 15.43 24.73 -9.40
CA THR A 66 15.12 26.17 -9.42
C THR A 66 14.05 26.55 -10.44
N ALA A 67 13.70 25.63 -11.34
CA ALA A 67 12.68 25.79 -12.38
C ALA A 67 11.90 24.49 -12.58
N ILE A 68 10.70 24.57 -13.18
CA ILE A 68 9.84 23.41 -13.44
C ILE A 68 10.13 22.90 -14.85
N GLU A 69 10.95 21.84 -14.93
CA GLU A 69 11.39 21.21 -16.17
C GLU A 69 11.50 19.69 -15.99
N PRO A 70 11.45 18.89 -17.07
CA PRO A 70 11.62 17.44 -16.95
C PRO A 70 12.84 17.05 -16.12
N GLY A 71 12.70 16.05 -15.27
CA GLY A 71 13.74 15.59 -14.33
C GLY A 71 13.58 16.06 -12.88
N ILE A 72 12.74 17.05 -12.58
CA ILE A 72 12.48 17.44 -11.18
C ILE A 72 11.62 16.41 -10.45
N THR A 73 11.70 16.39 -9.12
CA THR A 73 10.87 15.49 -8.29
C THR A 73 9.45 16.00 -8.09
N GLU A 74 8.54 15.11 -7.72
CA GLU A 74 7.14 15.46 -7.43
C GLU A 74 7.03 16.51 -6.33
N CYS A 75 7.86 16.37 -5.29
CA CYS A 75 7.86 17.30 -4.18
C CYS A 75 8.61 18.61 -4.46
N ASP A 76 9.55 18.61 -5.40
CA ASP A 76 10.12 19.85 -5.93
C ASP A 76 9.07 20.65 -6.71
N LEU A 77 8.18 20.00 -7.47
CA LEU A 77 7.07 20.68 -8.12
C LEU A 77 6.19 21.40 -7.09
N VAL A 78 5.75 20.72 -6.04
CA VAL A 78 4.90 21.33 -4.99
C VAL A 78 5.61 22.53 -4.34
N ARG A 79 6.91 22.40 -4.03
CA ARG A 79 7.71 23.50 -3.50
C ARG A 79 7.79 24.68 -4.46
N LEU A 80 8.09 24.43 -5.74
CA LEU A 80 8.22 25.47 -6.77
C LEU A 80 6.89 26.15 -7.08
N LYS A 81 5.78 25.41 -7.07
CA LYS A 81 4.43 25.98 -7.25
C LYS A 81 3.98 26.80 -6.04
N GLY A 82 4.49 26.49 -4.84
CA GLY A 82 4.23 27.24 -3.61
C GLY A 82 2.78 27.13 -3.11
N LYS A 83 1.98 26.24 -3.70
CA LYS A 83 0.59 25.97 -3.35
C LYS A 83 0.30 24.47 -3.50
N PRO A 84 -0.70 23.92 -2.80
CA PRO A 84 -1.10 22.53 -3.01
C PRO A 84 -1.61 22.32 -4.43
N ALA A 85 -1.41 21.10 -4.95
CA ALA A 85 -2.00 20.67 -6.20
C ALA A 85 -3.54 20.77 -6.13
N THR A 86 -4.16 21.07 -7.27
CA THR A 86 -5.63 21.05 -7.38
C THR A 86 -6.16 19.63 -7.34
N ASP A 87 -5.46 18.71 -8.00
CA ASP A 87 -5.78 17.29 -7.99
C ASP A 87 -4.50 16.47 -8.22
N VAL A 88 -4.46 15.26 -7.66
CA VAL A 88 -3.33 14.33 -7.78
C VAL A 88 -3.85 12.93 -8.04
N LEU A 89 -3.52 12.39 -9.21
CA LEU A 89 -3.80 11.00 -9.56
C LEU A 89 -2.51 10.20 -9.45
N VAL A 90 -2.50 9.21 -8.56
CA VAL A 90 -1.37 8.27 -8.39
C VAL A 90 -1.80 6.92 -8.94
N GLY A 91 -0.96 6.33 -9.79
CA GLY A 91 -1.22 5.03 -10.38
C GLY A 91 0.07 4.32 -10.80
N GLU A 92 -0.12 3.28 -11.59
CA GLU A 92 0.95 2.52 -12.21
C GLU A 92 0.76 2.58 -13.73
N SER A 93 1.84 2.85 -14.45
CA SER A 93 1.88 2.75 -15.90
C SER A 93 1.77 1.29 -16.34
N GLY A 94 1.39 1.04 -17.61
CA GLY A 94 1.38 -0.31 -18.19
C GLY A 94 2.76 -1.00 -18.27
N LYS A 95 3.82 -0.38 -17.74
CA LYS A 95 5.19 -0.88 -17.66
C LYS A 95 5.63 -1.16 -16.20
N GLY A 96 4.70 -1.15 -15.24
CA GLY A 96 5.00 -1.39 -13.83
C GLY A 96 5.72 -0.23 -13.13
N GLN A 97 5.74 0.96 -13.74
CA GLN A 97 6.37 2.16 -13.16
C GLN A 97 5.31 3.02 -12.49
N ARG A 98 5.64 3.66 -11.36
CA ARG A 98 4.71 4.59 -10.71
C ARG A 98 4.50 5.80 -11.60
N GLU A 99 3.24 6.12 -11.87
CA GLU A 99 2.84 7.31 -12.61
C GLU A 99 2.06 8.25 -11.70
N VAL A 100 2.39 9.54 -11.74
CA VAL A 100 1.63 10.57 -11.03
C VAL A 100 1.24 11.67 -11.99
N GLN A 101 -0.04 12.02 -11.99
CA GLN A 101 -0.57 13.15 -12.73
C GLN A 101 -0.99 14.23 -11.74
N VAL A 102 -0.34 15.38 -11.82
CA VAL A 102 -0.59 16.51 -10.93
C VAL A 102 -1.25 17.62 -11.71
N LEU A 103 -2.43 18.04 -11.28
CA LEU A 103 -3.17 19.14 -11.87
C LEU A 103 -2.97 20.41 -11.04
N TYR A 104 -2.64 21.51 -11.71
CA TYR A 104 -2.77 22.86 -11.16
C TYR A 104 -3.75 23.67 -12.00
N SER A 105 -4.75 24.26 -11.35
CA SER A 105 -5.60 25.30 -11.93
C SER A 105 -4.96 26.67 -11.65
N GLU A 106 -4.48 27.32 -12.69
CA GLU A 106 -3.89 28.67 -12.65
C GLU A 106 -4.86 29.70 -13.25
N PRO A 107 -4.71 31.00 -12.92
CA PRO A 107 -5.51 32.06 -13.54
C PRO A 107 -5.42 32.11 -15.08
N GLY A 108 -4.36 31.55 -15.66
CA GLY A 108 -4.14 31.47 -17.11
C GLY A 108 -4.54 30.15 -17.77
N GLY A 109 -5.08 29.18 -17.02
CA GLY A 109 -5.45 27.87 -17.55
C GLY A 109 -5.08 26.71 -16.62
N ARG A 110 -5.18 25.49 -17.14
CA ARG A 110 -4.80 24.27 -16.41
C ARG A 110 -3.39 23.86 -16.81
N GLU A 111 -2.63 23.32 -15.87
CA GLU A 111 -1.32 22.71 -16.13
C GLU A 111 -1.35 21.29 -15.57
N LEU A 112 -1.04 20.30 -16.41
CA LEU A 112 -0.91 18.89 -16.04
C LEU A 112 0.56 18.49 -16.08
N TYR A 113 1.05 17.94 -14.99
CA TYR A 113 2.41 17.46 -14.84
C TYR A 113 2.40 15.94 -14.69
N PHE A 114 3.15 15.25 -15.54
CA PHE A 114 3.21 13.78 -15.56
C PHE A 114 4.56 13.33 -15.03
N PHE A 115 4.55 12.53 -13.98
CA PHE A 115 5.75 11.96 -13.38
C PHE A 115 5.81 10.47 -13.63
N VAL A 116 7.01 9.97 -13.86
CA VAL A 116 7.32 8.54 -13.88
C VAL A 116 8.42 8.30 -12.87
N ASN A 117 8.18 7.43 -11.90
CA ASN A 117 9.12 7.11 -10.81
C ASN A 117 9.70 8.36 -10.13
N ASN A 118 8.85 9.31 -9.72
CA ASN A 118 9.26 10.55 -9.06
C ASN A 118 10.16 11.48 -9.89
N SER A 119 10.12 11.36 -11.22
CA SER A 119 10.79 12.28 -12.14
C SER A 119 9.78 12.87 -13.11
N LEU A 120 9.76 14.20 -13.26
CA LEU A 120 8.88 14.89 -14.20
C LEU A 120 9.23 14.46 -15.63
N ASP A 121 8.29 13.83 -16.31
CA ASP A 121 8.44 13.39 -17.70
C ASP A 121 8.05 14.51 -18.66
N ARG A 122 6.86 15.10 -18.45
CA ARG A 122 6.31 16.13 -19.34
C ARG A 122 5.27 17.02 -18.67
N VAL A 123 5.04 18.16 -19.30
CA VAL A 123 4.03 19.16 -18.91
C VAL A 123 3.06 19.36 -20.07
N VAL A 124 1.77 19.33 -19.78
CA VAL A 124 0.69 19.59 -20.75
C VAL A 124 -0.08 20.82 -20.31
N LYS A 125 -0.20 21.80 -21.21
CA LYS A 125 -0.99 23.01 -21.02
C LYS A 125 -2.08 23.03 -22.10
N PRO A 126 -3.29 22.52 -21.79
CA PRO A 126 -4.42 22.52 -22.72
C PRO A 126 -4.89 23.92 -23.08
#